data_AF-A0A520FSS3-F1
#
_entry.id   AF-A0A520FSS3-F1
#
_cell.length_a   1.000
_cell.length_b   1.000
_cell.length_c   1.000
_cell.angle_alpha   90.00
_cell.angle_beta   90.00
_cell.angle_gamma   90.00
#
_symmetry.space_group_name_H-M   'P 1'
#
loop_
_entity.id
_entity.type
_entity.pdbx_description
1 polymer ?
#
loop_
_entity_poly.entity_id
_entity_poly.type
_entity_poly.pdbx_seq_one_letter_code
_entity_poly.pdbx_strand_id
1 'polypeptide(L)'
;MRPTPQEIISGISRILKDTIEPQLTDEHALNRLREIRSVLAQVDWNDATMKLGRETQAVAELLQDWSAWADADDARSSAFAAQRTHIEELLDAPNRSEHYEPFAALEARHAQYERMVVDVSTATSQWSRDGNGRAEAAAPILQHLREHYSTHRS
;
A
#
# COMPACT_ATOMS: atom_id res chain seq x y z
N MET A 1 -11.65 1.12 23.69
CA MET A 1 -11.42 1.88 22.44
C MET A 1 -10.00 2.43 22.46
N ARG A 2 -9.25 2.30 21.35
CA ARG A 2 -7.97 2.99 21.16
C ARG A 2 -8.20 4.23 20.29
N PRO A 3 -7.46 5.32 20.51
CA PRO A 3 -7.68 6.60 19.83
C PRO A 3 -7.28 6.53 18.34
N THR A 4 -8.05 7.23 17.51
CA THR A 4 -7.80 7.48 16.08
C THR A 4 -6.55 8.36 15.87
N PRO A 5 -5.93 8.36 14.67
CA PRO A 5 -4.83 9.28 14.35
C PRO A 5 -5.17 10.74 14.62
N GLN A 6 -6.39 11.18 14.27
CA GLN A 6 -6.88 12.52 14.57
C GLN A 6 -6.92 12.81 16.08
N GLU A 7 -7.37 11.84 16.88
CA GLU A 7 -7.41 11.94 18.35
C GLU A 7 -6.00 11.95 18.95
N ILE A 8 -5.06 11.18 18.39
CA ILE A 8 -3.64 11.20 18.79
C ILE A 8 -3.02 12.56 18.46
N ILE A 9 -3.20 13.09 17.25
CA ILE A 9 -2.67 14.40 16.85
C ILE A 9 -3.29 15.52 17.66
N SER A 10 -4.60 15.44 17.93
CA SER A 10 -5.29 16.38 18.82
C SER A 10 -4.74 16.29 20.25
N GLY A 11 -4.42 15.08 20.73
CA GLY A 11 -3.76 14.84 22.01
C GLY A 11 -2.35 15.41 22.07
N ILE A 12 -1.53 15.17 21.05
CA ILE A 12 -0.16 15.72 20.92
C ILE A 12 -0.23 17.25 20.86
N SER A 13 -1.12 17.82 20.03
CA SER A 13 -1.30 19.27 19.92
C SER A 13 -1.72 19.90 21.24
N ARG A 14 -2.56 19.21 22.02
CA ARG A 14 -2.93 19.62 23.37
C ARG A 14 -1.74 19.58 24.33
N ILE A 15 -0.96 18.49 24.34
CA ILE A 15 0.25 18.38 25.19
C ILE A 15 1.26 19.48 24.83
N LEU A 16 1.48 19.70 23.53
CA LEU A 16 2.38 20.73 23.04
C LEU A 16 1.96 22.12 23.51
N LYS A 17 0.67 22.45 23.44
CA LYS A 17 0.13 23.76 23.83
C LYS A 17 0.01 23.95 25.34
N ASP A 18 -0.53 22.95 26.04
CA ASP A 18 -0.98 23.12 27.43
C ASP A 18 0.12 22.74 28.44
N THR A 19 1.07 21.87 28.04
CA THR A 19 2.13 21.37 28.92
C THR A 19 3.51 21.90 28.54
N ILE A 20 3.86 21.88 27.25
CA ILE A 20 5.22 22.19 26.79
C ILE A 20 5.39 23.69 26.56
N GLU A 21 4.50 24.34 25.79
CA GLU A 21 4.56 25.77 25.46
C GLU A 21 4.78 26.69 26.69
N PRO A 22 4.10 26.49 27.85
CA PRO A 22 4.28 27.36 29.01
C PRO A 22 5.66 27.26 29.67
N GLN A 23 6.38 26.16 29.42
CA GLN A 23 7.72 25.94 29.98
C GLN A 23 8.83 26.46 29.05
N LEU A 24 8.50 26.85 27.81
CA LEU A 24 9.46 27.41 26.87
C LEU A 24 9.58 28.91 27.09
N THR A 25 10.75 29.34 27.58
CA THR A 25 11.10 30.77 27.73
C THR A 25 11.99 31.27 26.60
N ASP A 26 12.61 30.35 25.85
CA ASP A 26 13.49 30.65 24.72
C ASP A 26 12.70 30.88 23.43
N GLU A 27 13.00 31.99 22.75
CA GLU A 27 12.32 32.38 21.52
C GLU A 27 12.59 31.40 20.38
N HIS A 28 13.79 30.82 20.33
CA HIS A 28 14.12 29.80 19.33
C HIS A 28 13.28 28.53 19.55
N ALA A 29 13.15 28.06 20.79
CA ALA A 29 12.30 26.91 21.14
C ALA A 29 10.82 27.16 20.81
N LEU A 30 10.29 28.36 21.08
CA LEU A 30 8.92 28.75 20.71
C LEU A 30 8.71 28.74 19.18
N ASN A 31 9.69 29.20 18.42
CA ASN A 31 9.63 29.13 16.95
C ASN A 31 9.63 27.69 16.44
N ARG A 32 10.47 26.81 17.00
CA ARG A 32 10.46 25.37 16.68
C ARG A 32 9.12 24.71 17.03
N LEU A 33 8.52 25.08 18.15
CA LEU A 33 7.20 24.57 18.53
C LEU A 33 6.12 24.99 17.52
N ARG A 34 6.15 26.24 17.03
CA ARG A 34 5.24 26.71 15.98
C ARG A 34 5.42 25.96 14.67
N GLU A 35 6.66 25.70 14.27
CA GLU A 35 6.97 24.86 13.10
C GLU A 35 6.39 23.45 13.25
N ILE A 36 6.64 22.78 14.38
CA ILE A 36 6.10 21.44 14.66
C ILE A 36 4.57 21.44 14.60
N ARG A 37 3.92 22.43 15.24
CA ARG A 37 2.45 22.57 15.20
C ARG A 37 1.94 22.84 13.78
N SER A 38 2.66 23.61 12.98
CA SER A 38 2.34 23.86 11.58
C SER A 38 2.41 22.57 10.76
N VAL A 39 3.46 21.76 10.94
CA VAL A 39 3.60 20.46 10.27
C VAL A 39 2.47 19.51 10.66
N LEU A 40 2.17 19.40 11.97
CA LEU A 40 1.07 18.56 12.46
C LEU A 40 -0.30 19.01 11.94
N ALA A 41 -0.50 20.31 11.70
CA ALA A 41 -1.75 20.85 11.16
C ALA A 41 -1.86 20.77 9.63
N GLN A 42 -0.74 20.72 8.92
CA GLN A 42 -0.70 20.65 7.46
C GLN A 42 -0.85 19.24 6.92
N VAL A 43 -0.44 18.23 7.69
CA VAL A 43 -0.53 16.84 7.23
C VAL A 43 -1.91 16.29 7.56
N ASP A 44 -2.72 16.06 6.52
CA ASP A 44 -3.94 15.28 6.64
C ASP A 44 -3.58 13.78 6.71
N TRP A 45 -3.18 13.36 7.91
CA TRP A 45 -2.76 11.99 8.19
C TRP A 45 -3.88 10.98 7.96
N ASN A 46 -5.13 11.40 8.14
CA ASN A 46 -6.28 10.58 7.84
C ASN A 46 -6.39 10.37 6.33
N ASP A 47 -6.28 11.43 5.53
CA ASP A 47 -6.31 11.30 4.07
C ASP A 47 -5.15 10.48 3.52
N ALA A 48 -3.93 10.64 4.04
CA ALA A 48 -2.77 9.84 3.63
C ALA A 48 -2.97 8.34 3.94
N THR A 49 -3.46 8.02 5.14
CA THR A 49 -3.72 6.63 5.55
C THR A 49 -4.87 6.02 4.73
N MET A 50 -5.95 6.78 4.52
CA MET A 50 -7.10 6.35 3.73
C MET A 50 -6.73 6.17 2.24
N LYS A 51 -5.89 7.06 1.70
CA LYS A 51 -5.35 6.95 0.35
C LYS A 51 -4.51 5.69 0.20
N LEU A 52 -3.52 5.49 1.08
CA LEU A 52 -2.67 4.31 1.06
C LEU A 52 -3.46 3.02 1.27
N GLY A 53 -4.52 3.05 2.09
CA GLY A 53 -5.44 1.94 2.27
C GLY A 53 -6.15 1.56 0.97
N ARG A 54 -6.73 2.54 0.27
CA ARG A 54 -7.36 2.34 -1.04
C ARG A 54 -6.37 1.85 -2.09
N GLU A 55 -5.16 2.41 -2.14
CA GLU A 55 -4.11 1.98 -3.07
C GLU A 55 -3.70 0.54 -2.78
N THR A 56 -3.47 0.19 -1.52
CA THR A 56 -3.17 -1.19 -1.12
C THR A 56 -4.28 -2.16 -1.51
N GLN A 57 -5.54 -1.78 -1.31
CA GLN A 57 -6.69 -2.60 -1.70
C GLN A 57 -6.79 -2.78 -3.22
N ALA A 58 -6.56 -1.73 -4.00
CA ALA A 58 -6.52 -1.82 -5.47
C ALA A 58 -5.42 -2.77 -5.96
N VAL A 59 -4.23 -2.74 -5.34
CA VAL A 59 -3.16 -3.69 -5.66
C VAL A 59 -3.57 -5.13 -5.28
N ALA A 60 -4.25 -5.33 -4.14
CA ALA A 60 -4.73 -6.63 -3.72
C ALA A 60 -5.73 -7.23 -4.74
N GLU A 61 -6.68 -6.42 -5.20
CA GLU A 61 -7.65 -6.79 -6.24
C GLU A 61 -6.95 -7.15 -7.55
N LEU A 62 -5.96 -6.37 -7.98
CA LEU A 62 -5.14 -6.68 -9.16
C LEU A 62 -4.41 -8.02 -9.04
N LEU A 63 -3.86 -8.35 -7.87
CA LEU A 63 -3.21 -9.63 -7.61
C LEU A 63 -4.21 -10.79 -7.60
N GLN A 64 -5.44 -10.58 -7.12
CA GLN A 64 -6.53 -11.56 -7.20
C GLN A 64 -6.95 -11.82 -8.65
N ASP A 65 -7.13 -10.78 -9.44
CA ASP A 65 -7.45 -10.88 -10.87
C ASP A 65 -6.36 -11.63 -11.63
N TRP A 66 -5.08 -11.35 -11.33
CA TRP A 66 -3.96 -12.08 -11.89
C TRP A 66 -3.98 -13.56 -11.50
N SER A 67 -4.25 -13.86 -10.22
CA SER A 67 -4.35 -15.25 -9.74
C SER A 67 -5.48 -16.00 -10.44
N ALA A 68 -6.65 -15.39 -10.58
CA ALA A 68 -7.78 -15.97 -11.32
C ALA A 68 -7.44 -16.19 -12.81
N TRP A 69 -6.72 -15.27 -13.44
CA TRP A 69 -6.22 -15.46 -14.80
C TRP A 69 -5.22 -16.62 -14.90
N ALA A 70 -4.33 -16.78 -13.93
CA ALA A 70 -3.37 -17.89 -13.89
C ALA A 70 -4.09 -19.25 -13.73
N ASP A 71 -5.24 -19.28 -13.04
CA ASP A 71 -6.01 -20.50 -12.75
C ASP A 71 -6.88 -20.97 -13.90
N ALA A 72 -7.17 -20.08 -14.85
CA ALA A 72 -8.12 -20.35 -15.92
C ALA A 72 -7.63 -21.38 -16.96
N ASP A 73 -6.40 -21.89 -16.87
CA ASP A 73 -5.88 -22.99 -17.70
C ASP A 73 -4.73 -23.72 -17.00
N ASP A 74 -4.64 -25.04 -17.19
CA ASP A 74 -3.67 -25.90 -16.51
C ASP A 74 -2.20 -25.54 -16.79
N ALA A 75 -1.90 -25.06 -18.00
CA ALA A 75 -0.54 -24.68 -18.37
C ALA A 75 -0.10 -23.39 -17.65
N ARG A 76 -1.02 -22.43 -17.50
CA ARG A 76 -0.78 -21.21 -16.69
C ARG A 76 -0.69 -21.56 -15.22
N SER A 77 -1.65 -22.35 -14.72
CA SER A 77 -1.71 -22.78 -13.32
C SER A 77 -0.40 -23.46 -12.88
N SER A 78 0.11 -24.37 -13.71
CA SER A 78 1.39 -25.05 -13.47
C SER A 78 2.59 -24.10 -13.55
N ALA A 79 2.60 -23.18 -14.53
CA ALA A 79 3.70 -22.25 -14.72
C ALA A 79 3.83 -21.21 -13.58
N PHE A 80 2.72 -20.89 -12.91
CA PHE A 80 2.62 -19.82 -11.93
C PHE A 80 2.32 -20.29 -10.51
N ALA A 81 2.40 -21.60 -10.24
CA ALA A 81 2.06 -22.19 -8.95
C ALA A 81 2.78 -21.50 -7.77
N ALA A 82 4.08 -21.21 -7.92
CA ALA A 82 4.86 -20.56 -6.85
C ALA A 82 4.38 -19.14 -6.53
N GLN A 83 4.15 -18.33 -7.57
CA GLN A 83 3.65 -16.96 -7.41
C GLN A 83 2.24 -16.95 -6.82
N ARG A 84 1.39 -17.88 -7.22
CA ARG A 84 0.04 -18.02 -6.68
C ARG A 84 0.04 -18.36 -5.19
N THR A 85 0.85 -19.34 -4.77
CA THR A 85 1.00 -19.68 -3.35
C THR A 85 1.45 -18.46 -2.54
N HIS A 86 2.41 -17.69 -3.07
CA HIS A 86 2.86 -16.46 -2.40
C HIS A 86 1.76 -15.39 -2.33
N ILE A 87 0.97 -15.21 -3.39
CA ILE A 87 -0.19 -14.29 -3.36
C ILE A 87 -1.23 -14.74 -2.34
N GLU A 88 -1.54 -16.04 -2.30
CA GLU A 88 -2.48 -16.60 -1.32
C GLU A 88 -2.00 -16.34 0.11
N GLU A 89 -0.73 -16.62 0.41
CA GLU A 89 -0.13 -16.33 1.72
C GLU A 89 -0.16 -14.82 2.06
N LEU A 90 0.08 -13.95 1.08
CA LEU A 90 0.05 -12.50 1.23
C LEU A 90 -1.36 -11.93 1.45
N LEU A 91 -2.38 -12.55 0.87
CA LEU A 91 -3.77 -12.13 0.98
C LEU A 91 -4.49 -12.76 2.18
N ASP A 92 -4.10 -13.98 2.59
CA ASP A 92 -4.63 -14.68 3.76
C ASP A 92 -4.01 -14.16 5.07
N ALA A 93 -2.88 -13.45 4.99
CA ALA A 93 -2.28 -12.78 6.14
C ALA A 93 -3.36 -11.96 6.86
N PRO A 94 -3.54 -12.16 8.19
CA PRO A 94 -4.72 -11.71 8.91
C PRO A 94 -4.91 -10.22 8.69
N ASN A 95 -5.97 -9.89 7.95
CA ASN A 95 -6.36 -8.54 7.62
C ASN A 95 -6.76 -7.86 8.93
N ARG A 96 -5.78 -7.27 9.62
CA ARG A 96 -6.04 -6.46 10.81
C ARG A 96 -6.82 -5.26 10.30
N SER A 97 -8.14 -5.37 10.37
CA SER A 97 -9.17 -4.39 10.04
C SER A 97 -8.60 -3.02 9.64
N GLU A 98 -8.91 -2.55 8.43
CA GLU A 98 -8.50 -1.27 7.83
C GLU A 98 -8.54 -0.07 8.80
N HIS A 99 -9.39 -0.14 9.82
CA HIS A 99 -9.61 0.90 10.81
C HIS A 99 -8.55 0.95 11.93
N TYR A 100 -7.63 -0.02 12.00
CA TYR A 100 -6.74 -0.18 13.16
C TYR A 100 -5.31 -0.63 12.82
N GLU A 101 -4.93 -0.71 11.55
CA GLU A 101 -3.53 -0.97 11.17
C GLU A 101 -2.66 0.30 11.36
N PRO A 102 -1.49 0.21 12.02
CA PRO A 102 -0.53 1.31 12.05
C PRO A 102 -0.06 1.67 10.64
N PHE A 103 0.06 2.96 10.30
CA PHE A 103 0.51 3.43 8.98
C PHE A 103 1.77 2.69 8.47
N ALA A 104 2.78 2.49 9.33
CA ALA A 104 4.00 1.77 8.96
C ALA A 104 3.76 0.29 8.57
N ALA A 105 2.77 -0.36 9.17
CA ALA A 105 2.40 -1.73 8.79
C ALA A 105 1.64 -1.75 7.45
N LEU A 106 0.76 -0.77 7.24
CA LEU A 106 0.06 -0.59 5.96
C LEU A 106 1.03 -0.29 4.82
N GLU A 107 2.00 0.60 5.04
CA GLU A 107 3.08 0.92 4.10
C GLU A 107 3.94 -0.31 3.78
N ALA A 108 4.34 -1.07 4.81
CA ALA A 108 5.11 -2.29 4.61
C ALA A 108 4.35 -3.33 3.78
N ARG A 109 3.03 -3.45 4.00
CA ARG A 109 2.16 -4.33 3.22
C ARG A 109 2.00 -3.85 1.78
N HIS A 110 1.74 -2.56 1.59
CA HIS A 110 1.68 -1.95 0.27
C HIS A 110 2.96 -2.23 -0.53
N ALA A 111 4.13 -2.05 0.10
CA ALA A 111 5.43 -2.33 -0.51
C ALA A 111 5.68 -3.83 -0.78
N GLN A 112 5.05 -4.73 -0.03
CA GLN A 112 5.06 -6.18 -0.34
C GLN A 112 4.20 -6.47 -1.58
N TYR A 113 2.99 -5.89 -1.64
CA TYR A 113 2.09 -6.09 -2.77
C TYR A 113 2.67 -5.54 -4.07
N GLU A 114 3.22 -4.32 -4.05
CA GLU A 114 3.89 -3.72 -5.21
C GLU A 114 5.07 -4.57 -5.73
N ARG A 115 5.86 -5.16 -4.83
CA ARG A 115 6.91 -6.11 -5.22
C ARG A 115 6.33 -7.35 -5.90
N MET A 116 5.23 -7.89 -5.36
CA MET A 116 4.55 -9.02 -5.98
C MET A 116 4.02 -8.68 -7.38
N VAL A 117 3.49 -7.47 -7.60
CA VAL A 117 3.05 -7.01 -8.94
C VAL A 117 4.23 -7.00 -9.93
N VAL A 118 5.42 -6.55 -9.52
CA VAL A 118 6.63 -6.59 -10.37
C VAL A 118 7.01 -8.03 -10.71
N ASP A 119 6.98 -8.91 -9.71
CA ASP A 119 7.36 -10.32 -9.87
C ASP A 119 6.41 -11.03 -10.84
N VAL A 120 5.08 -10.88 -10.67
CA VAL A 120 4.10 -11.47 -11.59
C VAL A 120 4.15 -10.85 -12.99
N SER A 121 4.38 -9.54 -13.10
CA SER A 121 4.54 -8.88 -14.40
C SER A 121 5.74 -9.41 -15.16
N THR A 122 6.85 -9.62 -14.46
CA THR A 122 8.10 -10.16 -15.02
C THR A 122 7.91 -11.61 -15.46
N ALA A 123 7.34 -12.45 -14.59
CA ALA A 123 7.07 -13.85 -14.88
C ALA A 123 6.10 -14.01 -16.06
N THR A 124 5.01 -13.23 -16.08
CA THR A 124 4.01 -13.25 -17.16
C THR A 124 4.63 -12.79 -18.48
N SER A 125 5.47 -11.75 -18.46
CA SER A 125 6.17 -11.27 -19.65
C SER A 125 7.21 -12.26 -20.17
N GLN A 126 7.84 -13.03 -19.30
CA GLN A 126 8.75 -14.12 -19.70
C GLN A 126 7.95 -15.26 -20.33
N TRP A 127 6.92 -15.74 -19.66
CA TRP A 127 6.05 -16.81 -20.15
C TRP A 127 5.41 -16.47 -21.50
N SER A 128 5.02 -15.22 -21.70
CA SER A 128 4.50 -14.70 -22.98
C SER A 128 5.52 -14.76 -24.12
N ARG A 129 6.82 -14.63 -23.83
CA ARG A 129 7.91 -14.60 -24.82
C ARG A 129 8.38 -16.00 -25.22
N ASP A 130 8.12 -17.01 -24.40
CA ASP A 130 8.58 -18.39 -24.63
C ASP A 130 7.82 -19.12 -25.77
N GLY A 131 6.86 -18.45 -26.44
CA GLY A 131 6.19 -18.95 -27.65
C GLY A 131 5.01 -19.90 -27.41
N ASN A 132 4.32 -20.30 -28.49
CA ASN A 132 3.11 -21.16 -28.53
C ASN A 132 1.76 -20.46 -28.17
N GLY A 133 1.42 -19.33 -28.80
CA GLY A 133 0.12 -18.67 -28.61
C GLY A 133 -0.09 -18.00 -27.25
N ARG A 134 0.88 -18.12 -26.34
CA ARG A 134 0.89 -17.56 -24.98
C ARG A 134 0.84 -16.04 -24.94
N ALA A 135 1.35 -15.37 -25.97
CA ALA A 135 1.38 -13.92 -26.05
C ALA A 135 -0.03 -13.31 -26.13
N GLU A 136 -0.92 -13.90 -26.94
CA GLU A 136 -2.30 -13.43 -27.04
C GLU A 136 -3.06 -13.65 -25.73
N ALA A 137 -2.84 -14.79 -25.07
CA ALA A 137 -3.45 -15.11 -23.78
C ALA A 137 -2.95 -14.22 -22.62
N ALA A 138 -1.69 -13.77 -22.66
CA ALA A 138 -1.09 -12.91 -21.64
C ALA A 138 -1.34 -11.41 -21.88
N ALA A 139 -1.68 -11.00 -23.10
CA ALA A 139 -1.82 -9.59 -23.46
C ALA A 139 -2.82 -8.82 -22.57
N PRO A 140 -4.03 -9.34 -22.27
CA PRO A 140 -4.99 -8.62 -21.43
C PRO A 140 -4.48 -8.39 -20.00
N ILE A 141 -3.89 -9.41 -19.38
CA ILE A 141 -3.40 -9.29 -17.99
C ILE A 141 -2.15 -8.39 -17.92
N LEU A 142 -1.26 -8.46 -18.92
CA LEU A 142 -0.10 -7.58 -19.01
C LEU A 142 -0.50 -6.12 -19.26
N GLN A 143 -1.58 -5.88 -19.99
CA GLN A 143 -2.14 -4.53 -20.14
C GLN A 143 -2.66 -4.02 -18.80
N HIS A 144 -3.46 -4.81 -18.08
CA HIS A 144 -4.01 -4.42 -16.78
C HIS A 144 -2.91 -4.09 -15.76
N LEU A 145 -1.86 -4.93 -15.68
CA LEU A 145 -0.70 -4.69 -14.82
C LEU A 145 0.06 -3.40 -15.20
N ARG A 146 0.17 -3.06 -16.49
CA ARG A 146 0.82 -1.81 -16.94
C ARG A 146 -0.03 -0.58 -16.66
N GLU A 147 -1.34 -0.67 -16.83
CA GLU A 147 -2.28 0.42 -16.55
C GLU A 147 -2.17 0.84 -15.07
N HIS A 148 -2.08 -0.13 -14.16
CA HIS A 148 -1.79 0.12 -12.75
C HIS A 148 -0.53 0.97 -12.56
N TYR A 149 0.60 0.57 -13.13
CA TYR A 149 1.85 1.34 -13.02
C TYR A 149 1.81 2.71 -13.68
N SER A 150 1.07 2.88 -14.78
CA SER A 150 0.96 4.16 -15.46
C SER A 150 0.17 5.19 -14.65
N THR A 151 -0.83 4.73 -13.90
CA THR A 151 -1.73 5.58 -13.09
C THR A 151 -1.06 6.06 -11.80
N HIS A 152 -0.11 5.30 -11.26
CA HIS A 152 0.57 5.62 -10.00
C HIS A 152 1.89 6.42 -10.18
N ARG A 153 2.33 6.65 -11.43
CA ARG A 153 3.58 7.37 -11.74
C ARG A 153 3.39 8.80 -12.24
N SER A 154 2.14 9.23 -12.47
CA SER A 154 1.74 10.58 -12.91
C SER A 154 1.39 11.48 -11.74
#